data_AF-X1CXN9-F1
#
_entry.id   AF-X1CXN9-F1
#
_cell.length_a   1.000
_cell.length_b   1.000
_cell.length_c   1.000
_cell.angle_alpha   90.00
_cell.angle_beta   90.00
_cell.angle_gamma   90.00
#
_symmetry.space_group_name_H-M   'P 1'
#
loop_
_entity.id
_entity.type
_entity.pdbx_description
1 polymer ?
#
loop_
_entity_poly.entity_id
_entity_poly.type
_entity_poly.pdbx_seq_one_letter_code
_entity_poly.pdbx_strand_id
1 'polypeptide(L)'
;ERNYNDEQLARLTKMRRLDIDPTRVEMGWIMDFCAQSLRNIIIGMGGRMDGFTMQSKFAIAVSSELMAMLSIVRDLADMRERMNNITVAFDKRGNPVTTGDLEVGGAMTAWMRNTINPTLMCTVEYQPVMVHAGPFANIAVGQSSIIADRIGLKMFDYHVTESGFGADIGFEKFWNVKCRYSGLKPHVSVLTTTIRALKMHGGGPKVVAGLPLPDSYAKEDLGLLEKGIPNMVHHINIIRTSGIKPVVCINSFHTDTKDEIAMVRKAAEAAGARCAVSTHWADGGDGA
;
A
#
# COMPACT_ATOMS: atom_id res chain seq x y z
N GLU A 1 20.31 -13.52 -23.60
CA GLU A 1 20.74 -12.67 -24.74
C GLU A 1 21.12 -13.53 -25.95
N ARG A 2 21.15 -12.98 -27.17
CA ARG A 2 21.58 -13.69 -28.41
C ARG A 2 23.07 -13.47 -28.74
N ASN A 3 23.76 -12.68 -27.93
CA ASN A 3 25.07 -12.14 -28.23
C ASN A 3 26.19 -13.18 -28.08
N TYR A 4 26.04 -14.08 -27.12
CA TYR A 4 27.01 -15.13 -26.82
C TYR A 4 26.36 -16.50 -26.95
N ASN A 5 27.12 -17.47 -27.47
CA ASN A 5 26.74 -18.87 -27.36
C ASN A 5 27.10 -19.41 -25.95
N ASP A 6 26.61 -20.61 -25.62
CA ASP A 6 26.80 -21.17 -24.27
C ASP A 6 28.29 -21.37 -23.93
N GLU A 7 29.12 -21.79 -24.89
CA GLU A 7 30.57 -21.94 -24.70
C GLU A 7 31.26 -20.60 -24.38
N GLN A 8 30.92 -19.55 -25.10
CA GLN A 8 31.44 -18.20 -24.88
C GLN A 8 31.00 -17.66 -23.54
N LEU A 9 29.73 -17.81 -23.19
CA LEU A 9 29.19 -17.35 -21.91
C LEU A 9 29.87 -18.08 -20.75
N ALA A 10 29.99 -19.41 -20.83
CA ALA A 10 30.69 -20.23 -19.83
C ALA A 10 32.15 -19.80 -19.65
N ARG A 11 32.86 -19.49 -20.75
CA ARG A 11 34.25 -19.01 -20.70
C ARG A 11 34.37 -17.62 -20.07
N LEU A 12 33.45 -16.70 -20.37
CA LEU A 12 33.52 -15.30 -19.94
C LEU A 12 33.09 -15.11 -18.49
N THR A 13 31.98 -15.72 -18.08
CA THR A 13 31.35 -15.44 -16.78
C THR A 13 31.52 -16.57 -15.78
N LYS A 14 31.74 -17.81 -16.26
CA LYS A 14 31.67 -19.05 -15.46
C LYS A 14 30.33 -19.24 -14.72
N MET A 15 29.30 -18.48 -15.09
CA MET A 15 27.97 -18.56 -14.47
C MET A 15 27.20 -19.79 -14.98
N ARG A 16 26.30 -20.29 -14.13
CA ARG A 16 25.38 -21.37 -14.51
C ARG A 16 24.44 -20.91 -15.63
N ARG A 17 24.23 -21.77 -16.63
CA ARG A 17 23.18 -21.57 -17.64
C ARG A 17 21.80 -21.77 -17.02
N LEU A 18 20.92 -20.77 -17.14
CA LEU A 18 19.60 -20.76 -16.46
C LEU A 18 18.42 -21.20 -17.34
N ASP A 19 18.63 -21.53 -18.62
CA ASP A 19 17.60 -22.01 -19.56
C ASP A 19 16.22 -21.33 -19.50
N ILE A 20 16.22 -20.01 -19.26
CA ILE A 20 15.01 -19.17 -19.23
C ILE A 20 14.18 -19.36 -20.50
N ASP A 21 12.87 -19.56 -20.32
CA ASP A 21 11.89 -19.52 -21.40
C ASP A 21 11.56 -18.04 -21.71
N PRO A 22 11.85 -17.54 -22.93
CA PRO A 22 11.59 -16.14 -23.28
C PRO A 22 10.09 -15.77 -23.30
N THR A 23 9.19 -16.75 -23.25
CA THR A 23 7.74 -16.53 -23.15
C THR A 23 7.23 -16.49 -21.70
N ARG A 24 8.10 -16.76 -20.72
CA ARG A 24 7.75 -16.84 -19.29
C ARG A 24 8.61 -15.93 -18.42
N VAL A 25 8.89 -14.72 -18.90
CA VAL A 25 9.55 -13.66 -18.13
C VAL A 25 8.48 -12.83 -17.41
N GLU A 26 8.51 -12.86 -16.08
CA GLU A 26 7.52 -12.17 -15.25
C GLU A 26 7.92 -10.74 -14.90
N MET A 27 9.23 -10.53 -14.72
CA MET A 27 9.81 -9.22 -14.41
C MET A 27 9.55 -8.24 -15.55
N GLY A 28 8.83 -7.17 -15.24
CA GLY A 28 8.61 -6.04 -16.15
C GLY A 28 9.53 -4.86 -15.85
N TRP A 29 9.22 -3.74 -16.49
CA TRP A 29 9.87 -2.46 -16.25
C TRP A 29 9.04 -1.61 -15.31
N ILE A 30 9.67 -0.64 -14.65
CA ILE A 30 8.98 0.32 -13.80
C ILE A 30 9.25 1.75 -14.26
N MET A 31 8.23 2.59 -14.13
CA MET A 31 8.36 4.03 -14.32
C MET A 31 7.34 4.73 -13.44
N ASP A 32 7.71 5.81 -12.77
CA ASP A 32 6.77 6.59 -11.98
C ASP A 32 6.07 7.65 -12.83
N PHE A 33 5.30 7.18 -13.82
CA PHE A 33 4.56 8.03 -14.74
C PHE A 33 3.34 7.30 -15.29
N CYS A 34 2.21 8.00 -15.40
CA CYS A 34 0.95 7.46 -15.89
C CYS A 34 0.95 7.32 -17.42
N ALA A 35 1.51 6.23 -17.95
CA ALA A 35 1.50 5.91 -19.38
C ALA A 35 0.77 4.59 -19.67
N GLN A 36 -0.52 4.68 -19.98
CA GLN A 36 -1.38 3.51 -20.25
C GLN A 36 -0.94 2.73 -21.50
N SER A 37 -0.34 3.42 -22.49
CA SER A 37 0.18 2.83 -23.72
C SER A 37 1.35 1.88 -23.51
N LEU A 38 2.04 1.93 -22.36
CA LEU A 38 3.20 1.07 -22.05
C LEU A 38 2.82 -0.21 -21.28
N ARG A 39 1.53 -0.45 -21.03
CA ARG A 39 1.07 -1.66 -20.31
C ARG A 39 1.46 -2.95 -21.02
N ASN A 40 1.44 -2.94 -22.36
CA ASN A 40 1.84 -4.08 -23.18
C ASN A 40 2.76 -3.56 -24.28
N ILE A 41 4.00 -4.04 -24.32
CA ILE A 41 5.01 -3.65 -25.30
C ILE A 41 5.69 -4.88 -25.90
N ILE A 42 6.35 -4.69 -27.03
CA ILE A 42 7.32 -5.66 -27.57
C ILE A 42 8.71 -5.06 -27.41
N ILE A 43 9.63 -5.82 -26.81
CA ILE A 43 11.05 -5.46 -26.67
C ILE A 43 11.91 -6.35 -27.57
N GLY A 44 13.18 -5.97 -27.75
CA GLY A 44 14.14 -6.74 -28.54
C GLY A 44 13.78 -6.80 -30.03
N MET A 45 13.18 -5.72 -30.54
CA MET A 45 13.04 -5.48 -31.98
C MET A 45 14.34 -4.88 -32.51
N GLY A 46 14.74 -5.24 -33.72
CA GLY A 46 15.97 -4.73 -34.35
C GLY A 46 16.84 -5.83 -34.93
N GLY A 47 18.15 -5.64 -34.83
CA GLY A 47 19.17 -6.56 -35.29
C GLY A 47 19.54 -7.65 -34.28
N ARG A 48 20.54 -8.46 -34.62
CA ARG A 48 20.98 -9.61 -33.79
C ARG A 48 21.43 -9.21 -32.37
N MET A 49 21.95 -8.00 -32.19
CA MET A 49 22.51 -7.51 -30.93
C MET A 49 21.45 -6.91 -29.99
N ASP A 50 20.21 -6.72 -30.46
CA ASP A 50 19.12 -6.08 -29.69
C ASP A 50 18.35 -7.07 -28.79
N GLY A 51 18.81 -8.33 -28.71
CA GLY A 51 18.25 -9.35 -27.84
C GLY A 51 17.19 -10.24 -28.48
N PHE A 52 16.27 -10.76 -27.66
CA PHE A 52 15.16 -11.61 -28.12
C PHE A 52 13.90 -10.77 -28.22
N THR A 53 13.21 -10.88 -29.37
CA THR A 53 11.90 -10.29 -29.53
C THR A 53 10.89 -11.00 -28.64
N MET A 54 10.30 -10.28 -27.67
CA MET A 54 9.35 -10.84 -26.71
C MET A 54 8.35 -9.80 -26.22
N GLN A 55 7.21 -10.27 -25.72
CA GLN A 55 6.25 -9.44 -25.00
C GLN A 55 6.83 -8.99 -23.65
N SER A 56 6.55 -7.75 -23.26
CA SER A 56 6.94 -7.18 -21.98
C SER A 56 5.93 -6.12 -21.53
N LYS A 57 6.16 -5.51 -20.37
CA LYS A 57 5.21 -4.62 -19.69
C LYS A 57 5.92 -3.57 -18.85
N PHE A 58 5.35 -2.37 -18.77
CA PHE A 58 5.67 -1.39 -17.72
C PHE A 58 4.60 -1.38 -16.63
N ALA A 59 5.03 -1.12 -15.40
CA ALA A 59 4.16 -0.86 -14.27
C ALA A 59 4.56 0.46 -13.58
N ILE A 60 3.64 1.06 -12.84
CA ILE A 60 3.95 2.24 -12.03
C ILE A 60 4.88 1.86 -10.87
N ALA A 61 5.85 2.70 -10.51
CA ALA A 61 6.91 2.33 -9.57
C ALA A 61 6.40 1.79 -8.22
N VAL A 62 5.33 2.37 -7.67
CA VAL A 62 4.70 1.92 -6.40
C VAL A 62 4.09 0.52 -6.45
N SER A 63 3.89 -0.04 -7.65
CA SER A 63 3.41 -1.41 -7.84
C SER A 63 4.53 -2.45 -7.86
N SER A 64 5.79 -2.01 -7.83
CA SER A 64 6.95 -2.90 -7.82
C SER A 64 6.99 -3.75 -6.54
N GLU A 65 7.39 -5.01 -6.68
CA GLU A 65 7.69 -5.87 -5.53
C GLU A 65 8.76 -5.25 -4.62
N LEU A 66 9.72 -4.49 -5.19
CA LEU A 66 10.75 -3.78 -4.42
C LEU A 66 10.13 -2.75 -3.46
N MET A 67 9.05 -2.08 -3.85
CA MET A 67 8.32 -1.16 -2.98
C MET A 67 7.59 -1.92 -1.86
N ALA A 68 6.97 -3.06 -2.19
CA ALA A 68 6.36 -3.93 -1.20
C ALA A 68 7.39 -4.46 -0.19
N MET A 69 8.55 -4.94 -0.65
CA MET A 69 9.66 -5.36 0.20
C MET A 69 10.14 -4.21 1.10
N LEU A 70 10.38 -3.01 0.55
CA LEU A 70 10.80 -1.84 1.33
C LEU A 70 9.84 -1.54 2.50
N SER A 71 8.54 -1.77 2.31
CA SER A 71 7.55 -1.55 3.36
C SER A 71 7.59 -2.57 4.50
N ILE A 72 8.13 -3.78 4.29
CA ILE A 72 8.08 -4.89 5.25
C ILE A 72 9.45 -5.42 5.71
N VAL A 73 10.55 -4.93 5.16
CA VAL A 73 11.89 -5.30 5.63
C VAL A 73 12.17 -4.70 7.00
N ARG A 74 12.99 -5.39 7.79
CA ARG A 74 13.40 -4.95 9.13
C ARG A 74 14.75 -4.25 9.16
N ASP A 75 15.61 -4.57 8.19
CA ASP A 75 16.97 -4.04 8.04
C ASP A 75 17.52 -4.40 6.65
N LEU A 76 18.77 -4.00 6.38
CA LEU A 76 19.41 -4.20 5.08
C LEU A 76 19.75 -5.68 4.80
N ALA A 77 19.96 -6.50 5.84
CA ALA A 77 20.24 -7.92 5.68
C ALA A 77 18.97 -8.68 5.24
N ASP A 78 17.84 -8.39 5.89
CA ASP A 78 16.50 -8.87 5.50
C ASP A 78 16.16 -8.43 4.07
N MET A 79 16.45 -7.17 3.71
CA MET A 79 16.29 -6.69 2.34
C MET A 79 17.13 -7.51 1.35
N ARG A 80 18.42 -7.76 1.64
CA ARG A 80 19.29 -8.54 0.76
C ARG A 80 18.80 -9.96 0.54
N GLU A 81 18.37 -10.62 1.60
CA GLU A 81 17.83 -11.98 1.53
C GLU A 81 16.61 -12.03 0.60
N ARG A 82 15.65 -11.11 0.79
CA ARG A 82 14.47 -11.02 -0.07
C ARG A 82 14.81 -10.65 -1.51
N MET A 83 15.76 -9.75 -1.71
CA MET A 83 16.26 -9.35 -3.03
C MET A 83 16.88 -10.51 -3.79
N ASN A 84 17.32 -11.60 -3.15
CA ASN A 84 17.81 -12.82 -3.84
C ASN A 84 16.67 -13.78 -4.23
N ASN A 85 15.48 -13.62 -3.64
CA ASN A 85 14.37 -14.56 -3.78
C ASN A 85 13.28 -14.07 -4.75
N ILE A 86 13.47 -12.90 -5.36
CA ILE A 86 12.56 -12.36 -6.37
C ILE A 86 12.58 -13.29 -7.59
N THR A 87 11.43 -13.84 -7.95
CA THR A 87 11.29 -14.64 -9.17
C THR A 87 11.20 -13.72 -10.37
N VAL A 88 12.15 -13.83 -11.30
CA VAL A 88 12.19 -12.99 -12.50
C VAL A 88 11.59 -13.65 -13.73
N ALA A 89 11.65 -14.97 -13.81
CA ALA A 89 11.20 -15.77 -14.94
C ALA A 89 11.05 -17.25 -14.54
N PHE A 90 10.57 -18.06 -15.47
CA PHE A 90 10.61 -19.51 -15.38
C PHE A 90 11.52 -20.11 -16.46
N ASP A 91 12.23 -21.18 -16.11
CA ASP A 91 13.00 -21.96 -17.09
C ASP A 91 12.08 -22.81 -17.98
N LYS A 92 12.65 -23.43 -19.02
CA LYS A 92 11.92 -24.31 -19.95
C LYS A 92 11.31 -25.57 -19.29
N ARG A 93 11.72 -25.90 -18.06
CA ARG A 93 11.18 -27.01 -17.26
C ARG A 93 10.12 -26.54 -16.26
N GLY A 94 9.89 -25.23 -16.16
CA GLY A 94 8.94 -24.60 -15.25
C GLY A 94 9.47 -24.29 -13.86
N ASN A 95 10.78 -24.39 -13.61
CA ASN A 95 11.36 -23.98 -12.34
C ASN A 95 11.50 -22.44 -12.28
N PRO A 96 11.31 -21.82 -11.11
CA PRO A 96 11.55 -20.40 -10.94
C PRO A 96 13.04 -20.07 -11.12
N VAL A 97 13.32 -18.97 -11.79
CA VAL A 97 14.64 -18.35 -11.87
C VAL A 97 14.60 -17.07 -11.07
N THR A 98 15.48 -16.94 -10.08
CA THR A 98 15.49 -15.80 -9.17
C THR A 98 16.58 -14.78 -9.51
N THR A 99 16.50 -13.60 -8.90
CA THR A 99 17.58 -12.62 -8.86
C THR A 99 18.86 -13.14 -8.18
N GLY A 100 18.73 -14.10 -7.26
CA GLY A 100 19.86 -14.81 -6.66
C GLY A 100 20.57 -15.72 -7.67
N ASP A 101 19.82 -16.39 -8.53
CA ASP A 101 20.38 -17.20 -9.63
C ASP A 101 21.13 -16.36 -10.67
N LEU A 102 20.74 -15.08 -10.81
CA LEU A 102 21.40 -14.08 -11.64
C LEU A 102 22.56 -13.37 -10.92
N GLU A 103 22.79 -13.65 -9.63
CA GLU A 103 23.81 -13.02 -8.79
C GLU A 103 23.67 -11.49 -8.65
N VAL A 104 22.47 -10.93 -8.84
CA VAL A 104 22.24 -9.47 -8.82
C VAL A 104 21.68 -8.93 -7.50
N GLY A 105 21.20 -9.78 -6.59
CA GLY A 105 20.54 -9.32 -5.36
C GLY A 105 21.42 -8.41 -4.48
N GLY A 106 22.74 -8.62 -4.48
CA GLY A 106 23.70 -7.73 -3.82
C GLY A 106 23.75 -6.33 -4.44
N ALA A 107 23.79 -6.24 -5.77
CA ALA A 107 23.79 -4.97 -6.50
C ALA A 107 22.46 -4.22 -6.33
N MET A 108 21.34 -4.94 -6.38
CA MET A 108 20.01 -4.38 -6.10
C MET A 108 19.93 -3.81 -4.68
N THR A 109 20.46 -4.53 -3.70
CA THR A 109 20.51 -4.06 -2.30
C THR A 109 21.40 -2.83 -2.14
N ALA A 110 22.55 -2.80 -2.81
CA ALA A 110 23.45 -1.64 -2.78
C ALA A 110 22.75 -0.38 -3.31
N TRP A 111 21.94 -0.51 -4.37
CA TRP A 111 21.13 0.59 -4.89
C TRP A 111 20.09 1.09 -3.89
N MET A 112 19.48 0.18 -3.12
CA MET A 112 18.47 0.49 -2.11
C MET A 112 19.04 0.93 -0.74
N ARG A 113 20.38 0.92 -0.57
CA ARG A 113 21.05 1.18 0.71
C ARG A 113 20.60 2.49 1.37
N ASN A 114 20.50 3.56 0.59
CA ASN A 114 20.08 4.86 1.14
C ASN A 114 18.55 4.93 1.25
N THR A 115 17.85 4.31 0.30
CA THR A 115 16.38 4.26 0.25
C THR A 115 15.77 3.60 1.47
N ILE A 116 16.50 2.73 2.19
CA ILE A 116 15.99 2.08 3.41
C ILE A 116 15.74 3.05 4.59
N ASN A 117 16.31 4.26 4.53
CA ASN A 117 16.21 5.24 5.62
C ASN A 117 14.93 6.07 5.46
N PRO A 118 14.06 6.13 6.48
CA PRO A 118 12.89 7.01 6.46
C PRO A 118 13.24 8.50 6.37
N THR A 119 12.42 9.26 5.65
CA THR A 119 12.54 10.72 5.58
C THR A 119 11.78 11.36 6.74
N LEU A 120 12.47 12.16 7.56
CA LEU A 120 11.82 12.96 8.59
C LEU A 120 11.32 14.29 8.00
N MET A 121 10.04 14.56 8.21
CA MET A 121 9.34 15.78 7.84
C MET A 121 8.58 16.30 9.07
N CYS A 122 7.72 17.31 8.88
CA CYS A 122 6.82 17.78 9.92
C CYS A 122 5.43 18.12 9.35
N THR A 123 4.44 18.13 10.23
CA THR A 123 3.09 18.65 9.95
C THR A 123 3.11 20.19 9.87
N VAL A 124 1.95 20.80 9.56
CA VAL A 124 1.77 22.26 9.60
C VAL A 124 1.93 22.87 11.00
N GLU A 125 1.82 22.05 12.05
CA GLU A 125 2.01 22.43 13.46
C GLU A 125 3.33 21.87 14.03
N TYR A 126 4.26 21.48 13.15
CA TYR A 126 5.62 21.07 13.48
C TYR A 126 5.76 19.76 14.27
N GLN A 127 4.72 18.93 14.38
CA GLN A 127 4.88 17.56 14.89
C GLN A 127 5.68 16.72 13.88
N PRO A 128 6.59 15.84 14.34
CA PRO A 128 7.44 15.05 13.46
C PRO A 128 6.65 13.99 12.68
N VAL A 129 6.96 13.83 11.39
CA VAL A 129 6.33 12.85 10.50
C VAL A 129 7.41 12.05 9.78
N MET A 130 7.32 10.72 9.81
CA MET A 130 8.18 9.86 8.99
C MET A 130 7.45 9.47 7.70
N VAL A 131 8.00 9.86 6.55
CA VAL A 131 7.49 9.47 5.23
C VAL A 131 8.43 8.44 4.62
N HIS A 132 7.95 7.21 4.45
CA HIS A 132 8.80 6.13 3.94
C HIS A 132 8.01 4.94 3.38
N ALA A 133 8.38 4.53 2.17
CA ALA A 133 7.66 3.56 1.33
C ALA A 133 6.22 4.01 0.97
N GLY A 134 5.64 3.36 -0.03
CA GLY A 134 4.27 3.62 -0.49
C GLY A 134 3.76 2.55 -1.44
N PRO A 135 3.71 1.27 -1.01
CA PRO A 135 3.21 0.20 -1.85
C PRO A 135 1.69 0.33 -2.05
N PHE A 136 1.18 -0.20 -3.15
CA PHE A 136 -0.26 -0.31 -3.33
C PHE A 136 -0.94 -1.18 -2.28
N ALA A 137 -2.17 -0.82 -1.90
CA ALA A 137 -2.97 -1.57 -0.94
C ALA A 137 -3.80 -2.71 -1.57
N ASN A 138 -3.84 -2.87 -2.90
CA ASN A 138 -4.54 -3.98 -3.56
C ASN A 138 -3.60 -5.18 -3.80
N ILE A 139 -2.47 -4.98 -4.47
CA ILE A 139 -1.49 -6.03 -4.81
C ILE A 139 -0.40 -6.20 -3.76
N ALA A 140 -0.26 -5.26 -2.83
CA ALA A 140 0.71 -5.29 -1.75
C ALA A 140 0.04 -4.89 -0.42
N VAL A 141 0.84 -4.54 0.59
CA VAL A 141 0.37 -4.33 1.96
C VAL A 141 -0.37 -3.00 2.15
N GLY A 142 0.06 -1.92 1.48
CA GLY A 142 -0.62 -0.63 1.53
C GLY A 142 -0.25 0.27 2.71
N GLN A 143 0.94 0.11 3.30
CA GLN A 143 1.41 0.91 4.43
C GLN A 143 2.84 1.41 4.24
N SER A 144 3.20 2.42 5.02
CA SER A 144 4.58 2.86 5.22
C SER A 144 5.46 1.75 5.82
N SER A 145 6.77 1.97 5.84
CA SER A 145 7.71 0.92 6.24
C SER A 145 7.66 0.50 7.72
N ILE A 146 7.97 -0.77 8.00
CA ILE A 146 8.25 -1.27 9.35
C ILE A 146 9.42 -0.52 10.01
N ILE A 147 10.43 -0.11 9.23
CA ILE A 147 11.59 0.62 9.76
C ILE A 147 11.18 1.96 10.34
N ALA A 148 10.32 2.72 9.65
CA ALA A 148 9.76 3.97 10.15
C ALA A 148 8.98 3.75 11.46
N ASP A 149 8.12 2.72 11.52
CA ASP A 149 7.38 2.42 12.75
C ASP A 149 8.30 2.07 13.92
N ARG A 150 9.36 1.29 13.67
CA ARG A 150 10.34 0.92 14.71
C ARG A 150 11.09 2.13 15.25
N ILE A 151 11.45 3.08 14.40
CA ILE A 151 12.12 4.31 14.82
C ILE A 151 11.13 5.19 15.59
N GLY A 152 9.92 5.40 15.06
CA GLY A 152 8.88 6.21 15.72
C GLY A 152 8.55 5.72 17.13
N LEU A 153 8.33 4.41 17.28
CA LEU A 153 8.06 3.76 18.58
C LEU A 153 9.24 3.79 19.56
N LYS A 154 10.46 4.10 19.10
CA LYS A 154 11.62 4.29 19.98
C LYS A 154 11.84 5.75 20.36
N MET A 155 11.29 6.69 19.60
CA MET A 155 11.49 8.12 19.80
C MET A 155 10.32 8.80 20.51
N PHE A 156 9.11 8.27 20.40
CA PHE A 156 7.89 8.95 20.85
C PHE A 156 6.97 8.01 21.65
N ASP A 157 6.15 8.60 22.53
CA ASP A 157 5.19 7.87 23.36
C ASP A 157 4.03 7.28 22.52
N TYR A 158 3.62 7.99 21.47
CA TYR A 158 2.58 7.58 20.54
C TYR A 158 3.11 7.63 19.10
N HIS A 159 2.92 6.54 18.37
CA HIS A 159 3.21 6.44 16.95
C HIS A 159 1.90 6.19 16.20
N VAL A 160 1.45 7.20 15.45
CA VAL A 160 0.24 7.10 14.60
C VAL A 160 0.69 6.73 13.19
N THR A 161 0.11 5.66 12.65
CA THR A 161 0.36 5.17 11.30
C THR A 161 -0.96 4.82 10.64
N GLU A 162 -0.97 4.64 9.33
CA GLU A 162 -2.18 4.43 8.56
C GLU A 162 -2.07 3.24 7.59
N SER A 163 -3.17 2.93 6.92
CA SER A 163 -3.24 1.92 5.88
C SER A 163 -4.16 2.38 4.76
N GLY A 164 -3.76 2.09 3.51
CA GLY A 164 -4.57 2.41 2.35
C GLY A 164 -5.86 1.58 2.27
N PHE A 165 -6.91 2.16 1.69
CA PHE A 165 -8.28 1.63 1.63
C PHE A 165 -8.97 1.48 3.01
N GLY A 166 -10.10 0.78 3.04
CA GLY A 166 -10.89 0.53 4.25
C GLY A 166 -10.28 -0.55 5.15
N ALA A 167 -10.94 -0.82 6.28
CA ALA A 167 -10.45 -1.80 7.24
C ALA A 167 -10.52 -3.26 6.72
N ASP A 168 -11.34 -3.51 5.71
CA ASP A 168 -11.47 -4.77 4.99
C ASP A 168 -10.25 -5.15 4.14
N ILE A 169 -9.46 -4.17 3.71
CA ILE A 169 -8.24 -4.40 2.93
C ILE A 169 -7.01 -3.89 3.68
N GLY A 170 -6.97 -2.60 3.98
CA GLY A 170 -5.80 -1.94 4.56
C GLY A 170 -5.49 -2.45 5.96
N PHE A 171 -6.47 -2.37 6.86
CA PHE A 171 -6.28 -2.83 8.24
C PHE A 171 -6.07 -4.34 8.31
N GLU A 172 -6.80 -5.12 7.49
CA GLU A 172 -6.62 -6.57 7.38
C GLU A 172 -5.15 -6.91 7.08
N LYS A 173 -4.56 -6.27 6.06
CA LYS A 173 -3.16 -6.48 5.67
C LYS A 173 -2.19 -5.92 6.70
N PHE A 174 -2.49 -4.78 7.31
CA PHE A 174 -1.69 -4.25 8.41
C PHE A 174 -1.58 -5.26 9.55
N TRP A 175 -2.71 -5.82 9.97
CA TRP A 175 -2.78 -6.76 11.08
C TRP A 175 -2.20 -8.14 10.73
N ASN A 176 -2.60 -8.72 9.60
CA ASN A 176 -2.23 -10.09 9.25
C ASN A 176 -0.89 -10.22 8.53
N VAL A 177 -0.33 -9.12 8.02
CA VAL A 177 0.96 -9.13 7.31
C VAL A 177 1.99 -8.26 8.04
N LYS A 178 1.78 -6.94 8.11
CA LYS A 178 2.79 -6.00 8.63
C LYS A 178 3.08 -6.22 10.12
N CYS A 179 2.06 -6.43 10.95
CA CYS A 179 2.24 -6.72 12.37
C CYS A 179 2.96 -8.06 12.60
N ARG A 180 2.66 -9.09 11.79
CA ARG A 180 3.34 -10.40 11.89
C ARG A 180 4.82 -10.32 11.50
N TYR A 181 5.15 -9.59 10.43
CA TYR A 181 6.55 -9.41 10.02
C TYR A 181 7.33 -8.51 10.97
N SER A 182 6.70 -7.47 11.52
CA SER A 182 7.36 -6.52 12.42
C SER A 182 7.47 -7.02 13.86
N GLY A 183 6.56 -7.90 14.30
CA GLY A 183 6.35 -8.23 15.70
C GLY A 183 5.66 -7.11 16.50
N LEU A 184 5.21 -6.05 15.84
CA LEU A 184 4.51 -4.93 16.47
C LEU A 184 3.02 -5.20 16.59
N LYS A 185 2.38 -4.62 17.61
CA LYS A 185 0.94 -4.73 17.85
C LYS A 185 0.35 -3.34 18.07
N PRO A 186 -0.72 -2.95 17.34
CA PRO A 186 -1.41 -1.70 17.61
C PRO A 186 -2.16 -1.76 18.95
N HIS A 187 -2.25 -0.64 19.64
CA HIS A 187 -3.02 -0.52 20.89
C HIS A 187 -4.49 -0.14 20.63
N VAL A 188 -4.72 0.61 19.55
CA VAL A 188 -6.01 1.16 19.14
C VAL A 188 -6.03 1.28 17.61
N SER A 189 -7.21 1.21 17.01
CA SER A 189 -7.41 1.52 15.59
C SER A 189 -8.45 2.62 15.46
N VAL A 190 -8.08 3.71 14.80
CA VAL A 190 -9.02 4.80 14.47
C VAL A 190 -9.67 4.48 13.13
N LEU A 191 -11.00 4.32 13.12
CA LEU A 191 -11.81 4.15 11.92
C LEU A 191 -12.40 5.49 11.53
N THR A 192 -11.81 6.14 10.52
CA THR A 192 -12.33 7.41 10.00
C THR A 192 -13.58 7.18 9.16
N THR A 193 -14.60 8.00 9.36
CA THR A 193 -15.83 8.02 8.56
C THR A 193 -16.30 9.45 8.34
N THR A 194 -17.17 9.65 7.35
CA THR A 194 -17.84 10.93 7.11
C THR A 194 -19.32 10.66 6.87
N ILE A 195 -20.18 11.60 7.25
CA ILE A 195 -21.63 11.48 7.03
C ILE A 195 -21.95 11.28 5.54
N ARG A 196 -21.23 11.97 4.67
CA ARG A 196 -21.41 11.90 3.21
C ARG A 196 -21.00 10.54 2.63
N ALA A 197 -19.92 9.94 3.13
CA ALA A 197 -19.52 8.58 2.75
C ALA A 197 -20.57 7.54 3.18
N LEU A 198 -21.11 7.68 4.40
CA LEU A 198 -22.18 6.79 4.86
C LEU A 198 -23.45 6.98 4.01
N LYS A 199 -23.87 8.21 3.71
CA LYS A 199 -24.97 8.46 2.75
C LYS A 199 -24.73 7.82 1.39
N MET A 200 -23.48 7.81 0.89
CA MET A 200 -23.13 7.10 -0.36
C MET A 200 -23.35 5.59 -0.22
N HIS A 201 -22.88 4.99 0.87
CA HIS A 201 -23.11 3.58 1.16
C HIS A 201 -24.58 3.22 1.40
N GLY A 202 -25.41 4.19 1.78
CA GLY A 202 -26.87 4.03 1.90
C GLY A 202 -27.62 4.01 0.57
N GLY A 203 -26.93 4.12 -0.56
CA GLY A 203 -27.52 4.14 -1.90
C GLY A 203 -27.61 5.53 -2.53
N GLY A 204 -26.80 6.48 -2.07
CA GLY A 204 -26.75 7.82 -2.64
C GLY A 204 -26.29 7.82 -4.12
N PRO A 205 -26.51 8.93 -4.86
CA PRO A 205 -26.16 9.01 -6.27
C PRO A 205 -24.66 8.82 -6.52
N LYS A 206 -24.29 8.20 -7.65
CA LYS A 206 -22.89 7.90 -7.97
C LYS A 206 -22.02 9.17 -7.93
N VAL A 207 -20.93 9.11 -7.17
CA VAL A 207 -19.90 10.15 -7.16
C VAL A 207 -18.95 9.94 -8.35
N VAL A 208 -18.76 10.98 -9.15
CA VAL A 208 -17.87 10.97 -10.32
C VAL A 208 -16.79 12.01 -10.13
N ALA A 209 -15.53 11.59 -10.27
CA ALA A 209 -14.38 12.48 -10.13
C ALA A 209 -14.45 13.64 -11.14
N GLY A 210 -14.21 14.86 -10.66
CA GLY A 210 -14.25 16.08 -11.47
C GLY A 210 -15.64 16.72 -11.61
N LEU A 211 -16.70 16.08 -11.11
CA LEU A 211 -18.04 16.67 -11.04
C LEU A 211 -18.38 17.13 -9.62
N PRO A 212 -19.25 18.17 -9.46
CA PRO A 212 -19.77 18.56 -8.16
C PRO A 212 -20.48 17.39 -7.46
N LEU A 213 -20.39 17.37 -6.12
CA LEU A 213 -21.11 16.38 -5.32
C LEU A 213 -22.63 16.64 -5.43
N PRO A 214 -23.45 15.59 -5.63
CA PRO A 214 -24.90 15.69 -5.55
C PRO A 214 -25.40 16.29 -4.24
N ASP A 215 -26.47 17.08 -4.30
CA ASP A 215 -27.11 17.75 -3.16
C ASP A 215 -27.48 16.81 -2.00
N SER A 216 -27.79 15.54 -2.30
CA SER A 216 -28.08 14.50 -1.28
C SER A 216 -26.95 14.30 -0.28
N TYR A 217 -25.73 14.71 -0.64
CA TYR A 217 -24.58 14.66 0.26
C TYR A 217 -24.39 15.96 1.05
N ALA A 218 -24.93 17.09 0.61
CA ALA A 218 -24.80 18.38 1.27
C ALA A 218 -26.00 18.75 2.15
N LYS A 219 -27.13 18.05 2.00
CA LYS A 219 -28.35 18.23 2.79
C LYS A 219 -28.51 17.08 3.78
N GLU A 220 -29.21 17.36 4.88
CA GLU A 220 -29.59 16.34 5.84
C GLU A 220 -30.45 15.26 5.19
N ASP A 221 -30.07 14.00 5.39
CA ASP A 221 -30.89 12.85 5.02
C ASP A 221 -30.61 11.69 5.96
N LEU A 222 -31.34 11.67 7.08
CA LEU A 222 -31.22 10.64 8.10
C LEU A 222 -31.57 9.24 7.59
N GLY A 223 -32.52 9.13 6.65
CA GLY A 223 -32.94 7.83 6.10
C GLY A 223 -31.89 7.23 5.17
N LEU A 224 -31.23 8.07 4.36
CA LEU A 224 -30.10 7.65 3.54
C LEU A 224 -28.87 7.33 4.39
N LEU A 225 -28.60 8.14 5.41
CA LEU A 225 -27.51 7.91 6.36
C LEU A 225 -27.67 6.58 7.09
N GLU A 226 -28.86 6.31 7.63
CA GLU A 226 -29.18 5.07 8.37
C GLU A 226 -28.88 3.82 7.54
N LYS A 227 -29.24 3.83 6.24
CA LYS A 227 -28.95 2.72 5.31
C LYS A 227 -27.46 2.49 5.07
N GLY A 228 -26.63 3.51 5.29
CA GLY A 228 -25.18 3.45 5.11
C GLY A 228 -24.39 3.02 6.34
N ILE A 229 -24.95 3.20 7.54
CA ILE A 229 -24.36 2.81 8.82
C ILE A 229 -23.84 1.35 8.85
N PRO A 230 -24.52 0.35 8.24
CA PRO A 230 -24.03 -1.02 8.22
C PRO A 230 -22.60 -1.18 7.69
N ASN A 231 -22.15 -0.31 6.78
CA ASN A 231 -20.75 -0.33 6.31
C ASN A 231 -19.76 -0.03 7.45
N MET A 232 -19.99 1.06 8.20
CA MET A 232 -19.15 1.41 9.35
C MET A 232 -19.19 0.32 10.42
N VAL A 233 -20.38 -0.20 10.74
CA VAL A 233 -20.54 -1.28 11.73
C VAL A 233 -19.78 -2.53 11.30
N HIS A 234 -19.79 -2.87 10.01
CA HIS A 234 -19.00 -3.97 9.48
C HIS A 234 -17.48 -3.76 9.72
N HIS A 235 -16.95 -2.57 9.41
CA HIS A 235 -15.53 -2.27 9.64
C HIS A 235 -15.16 -2.25 11.13
N ILE A 236 -16.04 -1.77 12.02
CA ILE A 236 -15.86 -1.89 13.48
C ILE A 236 -15.69 -3.36 13.87
N ASN A 237 -16.52 -4.25 13.33
CA ASN A 237 -16.46 -5.68 13.64
C ASN A 237 -15.18 -6.34 13.12
N ILE A 238 -14.65 -5.93 11.95
CA ILE A 238 -13.35 -6.41 11.45
C ILE A 238 -12.24 -6.06 12.44
N ILE A 239 -12.18 -4.80 12.89
CA ILE A 239 -11.19 -4.34 13.86
C ILE A 239 -11.33 -5.12 15.18
N ARG A 240 -12.55 -5.29 15.69
CA ARG A 240 -12.78 -6.04 16.94
C ARG A 240 -12.39 -7.51 16.82
N THR A 241 -12.61 -8.14 15.67
CA THR A 241 -12.23 -9.54 15.40
C THR A 241 -10.72 -9.75 15.50
N SER A 242 -9.92 -8.73 15.16
CA SER A 242 -8.46 -8.76 15.36
C SER A 242 -8.02 -8.63 16.83
N GLY A 243 -8.96 -8.37 17.75
CA GLY A 243 -8.67 -8.11 19.16
C GLY A 243 -8.23 -6.68 19.46
N ILE A 244 -8.33 -5.77 18.49
CA ILE A 244 -7.96 -4.35 18.62
C ILE A 244 -9.19 -3.51 18.96
N LYS A 245 -8.99 -2.47 19.78
CA LYS A 245 -10.05 -1.55 20.20
C LYS A 245 -10.31 -0.51 19.10
N PRO A 246 -11.53 -0.44 18.51
CA PRO A 246 -11.88 0.59 17.55
C PRO A 246 -12.26 1.90 18.23
N VAL A 247 -11.87 3.01 17.61
CA VAL A 247 -12.40 4.36 17.87
C VAL A 247 -12.86 4.92 16.53
N VAL A 248 -14.14 5.27 16.41
CA VAL A 248 -14.67 5.93 15.22
C VAL A 248 -14.35 7.42 15.29
N CYS A 249 -13.67 7.93 14.26
CA CYS A 249 -13.49 9.36 14.05
C CYS A 249 -14.47 9.83 12.97
N ILE A 250 -15.46 10.64 13.34
CA ILE A 250 -16.33 11.31 12.38
C ILE A 250 -15.61 12.58 11.95
N ASN A 251 -15.04 12.56 10.75
CA ASN A 251 -14.45 13.77 10.17
C ASN A 251 -15.58 14.67 9.65
N SER A 252 -15.78 15.79 10.34
CA SER A 252 -16.96 16.65 10.19
C SER A 252 -16.82 17.60 9.01
N PHE A 253 -17.90 17.77 8.25
CA PHE A 253 -18.03 18.83 7.26
C PHE A 253 -19.00 19.91 7.72
N HIS A 254 -18.88 21.11 7.17
CA HIS A 254 -19.76 22.25 7.49
C HIS A 254 -21.24 22.02 7.13
N THR A 255 -21.53 21.04 6.28
CA THR A 255 -22.89 20.63 5.88
C THR A 255 -23.51 19.60 6.82
N ASP A 256 -22.70 18.96 7.66
CA ASP A 256 -23.15 17.85 8.49
C ASP A 256 -23.99 18.38 9.66
N THR A 257 -25.17 17.80 9.89
CA THR A 257 -26.04 18.26 10.97
C THR A 257 -25.74 17.57 12.30
N LYS A 258 -26.18 18.18 13.40
CA LYS A 258 -26.06 17.59 14.74
C LYS A 258 -26.78 16.25 14.84
N ASP A 259 -27.90 16.10 14.14
CA ASP A 259 -28.71 14.88 14.18
C ASP A 259 -28.05 13.76 13.37
N GLU A 260 -27.45 14.07 12.23
CA GLU A 260 -26.62 13.11 11.47
C GLU A 260 -25.42 12.64 12.30
N ILE A 261 -24.71 13.56 12.95
CA ILE A 261 -23.57 13.24 13.83
C ILE A 261 -24.02 12.38 15.02
N ALA A 262 -25.13 12.72 15.66
CA ALA A 262 -25.68 11.99 16.79
C ALA A 262 -26.08 10.55 16.39
N MET A 263 -26.66 10.38 15.20
CA MET A 263 -27.01 9.06 14.67
C MET A 263 -25.78 8.17 14.49
N VAL A 264 -24.71 8.69 13.85
CA VAL A 264 -23.47 7.94 13.64
C VAL A 264 -22.79 7.59 14.97
N ARG A 265 -22.72 8.55 15.90
CA ARG A 265 -22.19 8.32 17.25
C ARG A 265 -22.93 7.19 17.97
N LYS A 266 -24.25 7.27 18.01
CA LYS A 266 -25.11 6.25 18.65
C LYS A 266 -24.87 4.87 18.04
N ALA A 267 -24.77 4.78 16.72
CA ALA A 267 -24.52 3.51 16.04
C ALA A 267 -23.11 2.95 16.31
N ALA A 268 -22.08 3.80 16.32
CA ALA A 268 -20.70 3.41 16.63
C ALA A 268 -20.58 2.87 18.07
N GLU A 269 -21.17 3.58 19.04
CA GLU A 269 -21.18 3.19 20.45
C GLU A 269 -21.97 1.90 20.68
N ALA A 270 -23.12 1.74 20.02
CA ALA A 270 -23.88 0.49 20.05
C ALA A 270 -23.10 -0.70 19.44
N ALA A 271 -22.24 -0.46 18.45
CA ALA A 271 -21.34 -1.46 17.87
C ALA A 271 -20.09 -1.74 18.72
N GLY A 272 -19.93 -1.05 19.86
CA GLY A 272 -18.84 -1.25 20.81
C GLY A 272 -17.57 -0.45 20.49
N ALA A 273 -17.67 0.61 19.70
CA ALA A 273 -16.57 1.55 19.46
C ALA A 273 -16.77 2.85 20.23
N ARG A 274 -15.69 3.49 20.69
CA ARG A 274 -15.77 4.90 21.10
C ARG A 274 -15.95 5.76 19.85
N CYS A 275 -16.54 6.94 20.00
CA CYS A 275 -16.72 7.85 18.89
C CYS A 275 -16.26 9.27 19.25
N ALA A 276 -15.48 9.89 18.37
CA ALA A 276 -15.09 11.29 18.45
C ALA A 276 -15.47 11.98 17.13
N VAL A 277 -15.87 13.25 17.23
CA VAL A 277 -16.06 14.11 16.06
C VAL A 277 -14.80 14.93 15.95
N SER A 278 -14.30 15.09 14.73
CA SER A 278 -13.07 15.82 14.48
C SER A 278 -13.29 16.91 13.43
N THR A 279 -12.74 18.08 13.71
CA THR A 279 -12.71 19.26 12.84
C THR A 279 -11.27 19.66 12.49
N HIS A 280 -10.30 18.75 12.65
CA HIS A 280 -8.87 19.01 12.45
C HIS A 280 -8.48 19.65 11.11
N TRP A 281 -9.27 19.44 10.06
CA TRP A 281 -9.05 20.10 8.77
C TRP A 281 -9.24 21.62 8.86
N ALA A 282 -10.19 22.10 9.66
CA ALA A 282 -10.47 23.52 9.88
C ALA A 282 -9.70 24.09 11.08
N ASP A 283 -9.60 23.32 12.16
CA ASP A 283 -9.15 23.80 13.47
C ASP A 283 -7.78 23.23 13.90
N GLY A 284 -7.08 22.52 13.01
CA GLY A 284 -5.76 21.96 13.30
C GLY A 284 -5.78 20.90 14.42
N GLY A 285 -4.74 20.85 15.24
CA GLY A 285 -4.60 19.91 16.34
C GLY A 285 -5.68 20.06 17.41
N ASP A 286 -6.21 21.26 17.63
CA ASP A 286 -7.29 21.51 18.61
C ASP A 286 -8.62 20.85 18.19
N GLY A 287 -8.81 20.57 16.90
CA GLY A 287 -9.98 19.89 16.35
C GLY A 287 -9.86 18.36 16.27
N ALA A 288 -8.77 17.75 16.77
CA ALA A 288 -8.48 16.33 16.64
C ALA A 288 -8.89 15.49 17.86
#